data_AF-A0AAV2TMH5-F1
#
_entry.id   AF-A0AAV2TMH5-F1
#
_cell.length_a   1.000
_cell.length_b   1.000
_cell.length_c   1.000
_cell.angle_alpha   90.00
_cell.angle_beta   90.00
_cell.angle_gamma   90.00
#
_symmetry.space_group_name_H-M   'P 1'
#
loop_
_entity.id
_entity.type
_entity.pdbx_description
1 polymer ?
#
loop_
_entity_poly.entity_id
_entity_poly.type
_entity_poly.pdbx_seq_one_letter_code
_entity_poly.pdbx_strand_id
1 'polypeptide(L)'
;MVCLRAMRYCIISDPIARLPNGEPVVDSSGQVKLQKGTVEFRFTQDPFPLYPGESLKGSIQDVPVVPANSAFLLEASIDFVDEEGSKRVAGEQWTFEGPATYYPRKEVLVVKIIDGEKIEPNTALCMRASRNCVDRSGNKRIFGERWLVRNPGIYIPGAYEEVIEKRKAHKLDEMATIRVKALITHIDDFGKKRKCGDEWLITAADADSHICSVNEEFVETVYATVLNSHEYCVVNNPVDDNGVPQLGRKKLVRGETAFFLRPEESLNMGVQSSFILGDEDGLIVQADEQFVDEVESNLECGEDEGPA
;
A
#
# COMPACT_ATOMS: atom_id res chain seq x y z
N MET A 1 -35.53 33.18 25.93
CA MET A 1 -35.30 33.27 24.48
C MET A 1 -33.89 32.78 24.21
N VAL A 2 -33.72 31.88 23.25
CA VAL A 2 -32.42 31.34 22.84
C VAL A 2 -31.92 32.20 21.69
N CYS A 3 -30.66 32.62 21.75
CA CYS A 3 -30.02 33.42 20.71
C CYS A 3 -28.74 32.69 20.25
N LEU A 4 -28.72 32.28 18.98
CA LEU A 4 -27.60 31.57 18.38
C LEU A 4 -26.82 32.53 17.50
N ARG A 5 -25.54 32.74 17.83
CA ARG A 5 -24.60 33.49 16.98
C ARG A 5 -24.17 32.61 15.79
N ALA A 6 -23.55 33.23 14.79
CA ALA A 6 -22.96 32.53 13.65
C ALA A 6 -22.04 31.38 14.12
N MET A 7 -22.04 30.27 13.37
CA MET A 7 -21.26 29.06 13.66
C MET A 7 -21.56 28.44 15.03
N ARG A 8 -22.77 28.64 15.56
CA ARG A 8 -23.27 27.94 16.76
C ARG A 8 -24.56 27.19 16.47
N TYR A 9 -24.76 26.14 17.25
CA TYR A 9 -25.98 25.35 17.24
C TYR A 9 -26.37 24.95 18.65
N CYS A 10 -27.63 24.58 18.83
CA CYS A 10 -28.09 23.93 20.04
C CYS A 10 -29.00 22.76 19.71
N ILE A 11 -29.14 21.85 20.67
CA ILE A 11 -29.99 20.68 20.55
C ILE A 11 -31.22 20.92 21.43
N ILE A 12 -32.42 20.80 20.85
CA ILE A 12 -33.68 20.87 21.57
C ILE A 12 -34.22 19.45 21.77
N SER A 13 -34.53 19.08 23.00
CA SER A 13 -35.29 17.85 23.32
C SER A 13 -36.79 18.11 23.22
N ASP A 14 -37.51 17.11 22.75
CA ASP A 14 -38.98 17.12 22.59
C ASP A 14 -39.47 18.32 21.75
N PRO A 15 -38.92 18.55 20.55
CA PRO A 15 -39.24 19.71 19.72
C PRO A 15 -40.72 19.75 19.32
N ILE A 16 -41.26 20.93 19.10
CA ILE A 16 -42.63 21.08 18.60
C ILE A 16 -42.80 20.45 17.21
N ALA A 17 -43.97 19.86 16.97
CA ALA A 17 -44.39 19.46 15.63
C ALA A 17 -44.75 20.70 14.81
N ARG A 18 -44.17 20.83 13.62
CA ARG A 18 -44.43 21.94 12.69
C ARG A 18 -45.18 21.46 11.46
N LEU A 19 -46.03 22.32 10.94
CA LEU A 19 -46.63 22.18 9.62
C LEU A 19 -45.58 22.51 8.52
N PRO A 20 -45.84 22.15 7.24
CA PRO A 20 -44.94 22.49 6.13
C PRO A 20 -44.67 24.00 5.96
N ASN A 21 -45.57 24.85 6.46
CA ASN A 21 -45.42 26.31 6.48
C ASN A 21 -44.58 26.83 7.66
N GLY A 22 -44.07 25.94 8.53
CA GLY A 22 -43.25 26.27 9.70
C GLY A 22 -44.03 26.58 10.98
N GLU A 23 -45.37 26.65 10.93
CA GLU A 23 -46.22 26.97 12.07
C GLU A 23 -46.35 25.79 13.06
N PRO A 24 -46.44 26.05 14.38
CA PRO A 24 -46.66 25.01 15.37
C PRO A 24 -48.00 24.31 15.18
N VAL A 25 -48.01 22.97 15.24
CA VAL A 25 -49.23 22.18 15.30
C VAL A 25 -49.81 22.30 16.72
N VAL A 26 -51.03 22.80 16.84
CA VAL A 26 -51.77 22.92 18.11
C VAL A 26 -52.89 21.89 18.21
N ASP A 27 -53.20 21.45 19.42
CA ASP A 27 -54.37 20.61 19.70
C ASP A 27 -55.64 21.44 19.94
N SER A 28 -56.77 20.75 20.19
CA SER A 28 -58.07 21.37 20.44
C SER A 28 -58.11 22.27 21.69
N SER A 29 -57.15 22.14 22.59
CA SER A 29 -56.98 22.99 23.78
C SER A 29 -56.02 24.17 23.55
N GLY A 30 -55.46 24.31 22.34
CA GLY A 30 -54.47 25.33 22.01
C GLY A 30 -53.06 25.02 22.52
N GLN A 31 -52.82 23.80 23.01
CA GLN A 31 -51.49 23.37 23.44
C GLN A 31 -50.69 22.88 22.22
N VAL A 32 -49.41 23.26 22.15
CA VAL A 32 -48.53 22.83 21.07
C VAL A 32 -48.20 21.34 21.19
N LYS A 33 -48.25 20.64 20.06
CA LYS A 33 -47.92 19.23 19.97
C LYS A 33 -46.41 19.04 19.95
N LEU A 34 -45.89 18.17 20.81
CA LEU A 34 -44.46 17.86 20.89
C LEU A 34 -44.14 16.52 20.22
N GLN A 35 -42.96 16.44 19.60
CA GLN A 35 -42.36 15.19 19.14
C GLN A 35 -41.58 14.55 20.30
N LYS A 36 -42.30 13.88 21.20
CA LYS A 36 -41.69 13.30 22.40
C LYS A 36 -40.63 12.25 22.06
N GLY A 37 -39.50 12.30 22.76
CA GLY A 37 -38.37 11.38 22.61
C GLY A 37 -37.46 11.69 21.42
N THR A 38 -37.70 12.77 20.69
CA THR A 38 -36.84 13.19 19.57
C THR A 38 -36.00 14.41 19.95
N VAL A 39 -35.02 14.70 19.09
CA VAL A 39 -34.19 15.89 19.19
C VAL A 39 -34.22 16.67 17.88
N GLU A 40 -34.09 17.99 17.98
CA GLU A 40 -33.95 18.90 16.85
C GLU A 40 -32.66 19.70 17.00
N PHE A 41 -31.85 19.74 15.95
CA PHE A 41 -30.66 20.58 15.89
C PHE A 41 -31.08 21.93 15.30
N ARG A 42 -30.93 23.00 16.09
CA ARG A 42 -31.20 24.36 15.67
C ARG A 42 -29.88 25.09 15.46
N PHE A 43 -29.68 25.62 14.27
CA PHE A 43 -28.51 26.42 13.88
C PHE A 43 -28.84 27.92 13.94
N THR A 44 -27.86 28.76 13.57
CA THR A 44 -27.99 30.22 13.49
C THR A 44 -29.29 30.63 12.80
N GLN A 45 -30.17 31.33 13.51
CA GLN A 45 -31.46 31.83 13.05
C GLN A 45 -31.92 32.96 13.98
N ASP A 46 -33.07 33.56 13.67
CA ASP A 46 -33.68 34.58 14.53
C ASP A 46 -33.91 34.07 15.96
N PRO A 47 -33.76 34.91 16.99
CA PRO A 47 -33.96 34.49 18.38
C PRO A 47 -35.34 33.86 18.60
N PHE A 48 -35.36 32.66 19.19
CA PHE A 48 -36.59 31.89 19.36
C PHE A 48 -36.88 31.57 20.83
N PRO A 49 -38.17 31.52 21.23
CA PRO A 49 -38.55 30.99 22.53
C PRO A 49 -38.48 29.45 22.54
N LEU A 50 -38.39 28.87 23.75
CA LEU A 50 -38.72 27.45 23.93
C LEU A 50 -40.20 27.35 24.24
N TYR A 51 -40.91 26.46 23.55
CA TYR A 51 -42.31 26.22 23.83
C TYR A 51 -42.50 25.38 25.11
N PRO A 52 -43.69 25.40 25.74
CA PRO A 52 -43.97 24.56 26.89
C PRO A 52 -43.68 23.08 26.61
N GLY A 53 -42.70 22.52 27.33
CA GLY A 53 -42.25 21.13 27.21
C GLY A 53 -40.98 20.93 26.37
N GLU A 54 -40.60 21.88 25.52
CA GLU A 54 -39.27 21.88 24.91
C GLU A 54 -38.21 22.15 25.99
N SER A 55 -37.05 21.48 25.88
CA SER A 55 -35.91 21.76 26.74
C SER A 55 -34.61 21.82 25.95
N LEU A 56 -33.70 22.70 26.37
CA LEU A 56 -32.36 22.75 25.79
C LEU A 56 -31.57 21.52 26.27
N LYS A 57 -31.14 20.68 25.33
CA LYS A 57 -30.30 19.52 25.61
C LYS A 57 -28.85 19.96 25.69
N GLY A 58 -28.35 20.15 26.91
CA GLY A 58 -27.00 20.63 27.17
C GLY A 58 -26.86 22.15 26.95
N SER A 59 -25.67 22.60 26.57
CA SER A 59 -25.37 24.00 26.26
C SER A 59 -25.38 24.27 24.75
N ILE A 60 -25.37 25.56 24.37
CA ILE A 60 -25.05 25.98 23.00
C ILE A 60 -23.62 25.54 22.67
N GLN A 61 -23.42 25.00 21.47
CA GLN A 61 -22.14 24.46 20.99
C GLN A 61 -21.71 25.18 19.71
N ASP A 62 -20.41 25.19 19.44
CA ASP A 62 -19.88 25.66 18.16
C ASP A 62 -20.05 24.57 17.09
N VAL A 63 -20.33 24.95 15.86
CA VAL A 63 -20.50 24.01 14.74
C VAL A 63 -19.16 23.34 14.47
N PRO A 64 -19.10 21.99 14.43
CA PRO A 64 -17.86 21.27 14.19
C PRO A 64 -17.24 21.63 12.82
N VAL A 65 -15.93 21.85 12.80
CA VAL A 65 -15.16 22.10 11.58
C VAL A 65 -14.17 20.96 11.39
N VAL A 66 -14.17 20.38 10.19
CA VAL A 66 -13.19 19.40 9.76
C VAL A 66 -12.03 20.14 9.10
N PRO A 67 -10.82 20.10 9.67
CA PRO A 67 -9.66 20.75 9.07
C PRO A 67 -9.24 20.08 7.76
N ALA A 68 -8.42 20.77 6.97
CA ALA A 68 -7.80 20.18 5.78
C ALA A 68 -7.01 18.92 6.14
N ASN A 69 -6.93 17.96 5.20
CA ASN A 69 -6.21 16.70 5.39
C ASN A 69 -6.77 15.80 6.50
N SER A 70 -8.04 15.98 6.86
CA SER A 70 -8.73 15.14 7.83
C SER A 70 -10.17 14.88 7.39
N ALA A 71 -10.81 13.90 8.01
CA ALA A 71 -12.21 13.59 7.81
C ALA A 71 -12.89 13.21 9.12
N PHE A 72 -14.18 13.48 9.23
CA PHE A 72 -14.99 12.78 10.24
C PHE A 72 -15.41 11.42 9.71
N LEU A 73 -15.25 10.39 10.56
CA LEU A 73 -15.94 9.12 10.37
C LEU A 73 -17.34 9.26 10.95
N LEU A 74 -18.34 9.20 10.08
CA LEU A 74 -19.74 9.28 10.43
C LEU A 74 -20.35 7.89 10.43
N GLU A 75 -21.34 7.67 11.29
CA GLU A 75 -22.13 6.44 11.36
C GLU A 75 -23.62 6.77 11.43
N ALA A 76 -24.45 6.06 10.66
CA ALA A 76 -25.90 6.18 10.73
C ALA A 76 -26.40 5.48 12.01
N SER A 77 -27.09 6.23 12.89
CA SER A 77 -27.71 5.65 14.09
C SER A 77 -29.04 4.95 13.80
N ILE A 78 -29.74 5.41 12.75
CA ILE A 78 -31.01 4.86 12.26
C ILE A 78 -31.02 4.90 10.73
N ASP A 79 -31.97 4.19 10.12
CA ASP A 79 -32.20 4.28 8.67
C ASP A 79 -32.73 5.67 8.30
N PHE A 80 -32.11 6.32 7.33
CA PHE A 80 -32.55 7.63 6.83
C PHE A 80 -32.15 7.84 5.37
N VAL A 81 -32.68 8.91 4.77
CA VAL A 81 -32.27 9.37 3.44
C VAL A 81 -31.47 10.64 3.62
N ASP A 82 -30.24 10.66 3.12
CA ASP A 82 -29.39 11.84 3.21
C ASP A 82 -29.83 12.96 2.25
N GLU A 83 -29.15 14.11 2.31
CA GLU A 83 -29.53 15.28 1.50
C GLU A 83 -29.34 15.05 -0.01
N GLU A 84 -28.48 14.09 -0.37
CA GLU A 84 -28.22 13.70 -1.76
C GLU A 84 -29.21 12.64 -2.26
N GLY A 85 -30.14 12.20 -1.39
CA GLY A 85 -31.14 11.18 -1.71
C GLY A 85 -30.64 9.74 -1.52
N SER A 86 -29.45 9.54 -0.96
CA SER A 86 -28.90 8.20 -0.70
C SER A 86 -29.53 7.61 0.56
N LYS A 87 -29.98 6.36 0.45
CA LYS A 87 -30.52 5.61 1.60
C LYS A 87 -29.36 5.10 2.44
N ARG A 88 -29.26 5.58 3.67
CA ARG A 88 -28.30 5.11 4.67
C ARG A 88 -28.99 4.12 5.60
N VAL A 89 -28.31 3.02 5.88
CA VAL A 89 -28.79 1.98 6.81
C VAL A 89 -28.11 2.14 8.17
N ALA A 90 -28.82 1.85 9.27
CA ALA A 90 -28.25 1.89 10.61
C ALA A 90 -26.94 1.08 10.70
N GLY A 91 -25.90 1.69 11.27
CA GLY A 91 -24.54 1.14 11.38
C GLY A 91 -23.67 1.29 10.13
N GLU A 92 -24.19 1.88 9.05
CA GLU A 92 -23.39 2.27 7.88
C GLU A 92 -22.46 3.43 8.25
N GLN A 93 -21.19 3.32 7.86
CA GLN A 93 -20.17 4.34 8.07
C GLN A 93 -19.70 4.97 6.76
N TRP A 94 -19.41 6.27 6.79
CA TRP A 94 -18.82 7.02 5.67
C TRP A 94 -17.94 8.16 6.18
N THR A 95 -17.10 8.71 5.30
CA THR A 95 -16.22 9.84 5.63
C THR A 95 -16.84 11.17 5.19
N PHE A 96 -16.62 12.21 5.98
CA PHE A 96 -16.88 13.61 5.62
C PHE A 96 -15.56 14.36 5.66
N GLU A 97 -14.97 14.59 4.48
CA GLU A 97 -13.63 15.15 4.33
C GLU A 97 -13.62 16.68 4.45
N GLY A 98 -12.58 17.22 5.08
CA GLY A 98 -12.32 18.65 5.19
C GLY A 98 -11.45 19.22 4.05
N PRO A 99 -11.29 20.54 3.95
CA PRO A 99 -11.78 21.55 4.89
C PRO A 99 -13.27 21.83 4.71
N ALA A 100 -14.09 21.54 5.73
CA ALA A 100 -15.52 21.70 5.64
C ALA A 100 -16.17 21.89 7.03
N THR A 101 -17.28 22.62 7.07
CA THR A 101 -18.11 22.74 8.27
C THR A 101 -19.11 21.60 8.28
N TYR A 102 -19.12 20.80 9.33
CA TYR A 102 -20.07 19.69 9.49
C TYR A 102 -21.29 20.14 10.29
N TYR A 103 -22.48 20.03 9.69
CA TYR A 103 -23.75 20.32 10.34
C TYR A 103 -24.31 19.02 10.94
N PRO A 104 -24.31 18.86 12.29
CA PRO A 104 -24.73 17.60 12.91
C PRO A 104 -26.21 17.30 12.65
N ARG A 105 -26.52 16.00 12.54
CA ARG A 105 -27.87 15.49 12.35
C ARG A 105 -28.26 14.55 13.47
N LYS A 106 -29.56 14.36 13.69
CA LYS A 106 -30.07 13.45 14.73
C LYS A 106 -29.87 11.97 14.38
N GLU A 107 -29.80 11.66 13.09
CA GLU A 107 -29.62 10.31 12.55
C GLU A 107 -28.15 9.91 12.37
N VAL A 108 -27.21 10.81 12.64
CA VAL A 108 -25.78 10.62 12.34
C VAL A 108 -24.93 10.83 13.58
N LEU A 109 -24.04 9.89 13.86
CA LEU A 109 -23.06 9.94 14.94
C LEU A 109 -21.68 10.23 14.34
N VAL A 110 -20.96 11.18 14.95
CA VAL A 110 -19.54 11.39 14.67
C VAL A 110 -18.75 10.40 15.52
N VAL A 111 -18.18 9.38 14.88
CA VAL A 111 -17.45 8.29 15.56
C VAL A 111 -16.06 8.76 15.98
N LYS A 112 -15.29 9.32 15.05
CA LYS A 112 -13.94 9.84 15.28
C LYS A 112 -13.49 10.78 14.17
N ILE A 113 -12.36 11.45 14.38
CA ILE A 113 -11.61 12.16 13.35
C ILE A 113 -10.58 11.18 12.76
N ILE A 114 -10.42 11.19 11.44
CA ILE A 114 -9.42 10.46 10.69
C ILE A 114 -8.47 11.49 10.09
N ASP A 115 -7.20 11.44 10.49
CA ASP A 115 -6.15 12.25 9.88
C ASP A 115 -5.61 11.58 8.61
N GLY A 116 -5.21 12.39 7.65
CA GLY A 116 -4.60 11.94 6.42
C GLY A 116 -3.16 11.50 6.64
N GLU A 117 -2.81 10.34 6.08
CA GLU A 117 -1.49 9.77 6.12
C GLU A 117 -0.61 10.27 4.98
N LYS A 118 0.60 10.72 5.29
CA LYS A 118 1.54 11.25 4.30
C LYS A 118 2.31 10.14 3.61
N ILE A 119 2.04 9.99 2.31
CA ILE A 119 2.78 9.14 1.38
C ILE A 119 3.90 9.97 0.74
N GLU A 120 5.13 9.62 1.04
CA GLU A 120 6.33 10.24 0.45
C GLU A 120 6.71 9.52 -0.85
N PRO A 121 7.50 10.17 -1.73
CA PRO A 121 8.10 9.47 -2.86
C PRO A 121 8.83 8.21 -2.40
N ASN A 122 8.74 7.12 -3.19
CA ASN A 122 9.33 5.82 -2.88
C ASN A 122 8.79 5.21 -1.57
N THR A 123 7.57 5.54 -1.19
CA THR A 123 6.85 4.89 -0.09
C THR A 123 5.43 4.53 -0.51
N ALA A 124 4.82 3.58 0.19
CA ALA A 124 3.45 3.18 -0.03
C ALA A 124 2.76 2.86 1.30
N LEU A 125 1.45 3.04 1.36
CA LEU A 125 0.64 2.53 2.47
C LEU A 125 0.11 1.14 2.10
N CYS A 126 0.33 0.17 2.99
CA CYS A 126 -0.36 -1.10 2.93
C CYS A 126 -1.71 -0.95 3.63
N MET A 127 -2.77 -1.10 2.86
CA MET A 127 -4.14 -0.98 3.32
C MET A 127 -4.75 -2.37 3.52
N ARG A 128 -5.77 -2.45 4.37
CA ARG A 128 -6.63 -3.61 4.54
C ARG A 128 -8.09 -3.17 4.57
N ALA A 129 -8.97 -3.93 3.93
CA ALA A 129 -10.40 -3.72 4.00
C ALA A 129 -10.97 -4.30 5.30
N SER A 130 -11.55 -3.46 6.16
CA SER A 130 -12.20 -3.89 7.40
C SER A 130 -13.64 -4.38 7.18
N ARG A 131 -14.22 -4.08 6.01
CA ARG A 131 -15.49 -4.60 5.47
C ARG A 131 -15.42 -4.60 3.95
N ASN A 132 -16.38 -5.22 3.28
CA ASN A 132 -16.53 -5.05 1.83
C ASN A 132 -16.76 -3.55 1.53
N CYS A 133 -15.90 -2.96 0.71
CA CYS A 133 -15.92 -1.54 0.42
C CYS A 133 -15.47 -1.24 -1.01
N VAL A 134 -15.53 0.02 -1.39
CA VAL A 134 -14.89 0.53 -2.61
C VAL A 134 -13.73 1.40 -2.15
N ASP A 135 -12.54 1.10 -2.64
CA ASP A 135 -11.36 1.91 -2.32
C ASP A 135 -11.43 3.29 -2.99
N ARG A 136 -10.52 4.18 -2.61
CA ARG A 136 -10.45 5.54 -3.18
C ARG A 136 -10.17 5.59 -4.69
N SER A 137 -9.66 4.51 -5.27
CA SER A 137 -9.42 4.38 -6.71
C SER A 137 -10.63 3.79 -7.46
N GLY A 138 -11.73 3.49 -6.76
CA GLY A 138 -12.96 2.94 -7.34
C GLY A 138 -12.98 1.41 -7.44
N ASN A 139 -11.98 0.71 -6.89
CA ASN A 139 -11.94 -0.75 -6.93
C ASN A 139 -12.75 -1.35 -5.79
N LYS A 140 -13.51 -2.39 -6.09
CA LYS A 140 -14.22 -3.17 -5.06
C LYS A 140 -13.21 -4.00 -4.28
N ARG A 141 -13.24 -3.88 -2.96
CA ARG A 141 -12.42 -4.63 -2.02
C ARG A 141 -13.28 -5.55 -1.18
N ILE A 142 -12.84 -6.78 -0.98
CA ILE A 142 -13.48 -7.73 -0.08
C ILE A 142 -12.90 -7.64 1.33
N PHE A 143 -13.68 -8.05 2.33
CA PHE A 143 -13.22 -8.10 3.72
C PHE A 143 -11.88 -8.83 3.86
N GLY A 144 -10.92 -8.18 4.51
CA GLY A 144 -9.57 -8.71 4.75
C GLY A 144 -8.60 -8.56 3.58
N GLU A 145 -9.07 -8.15 2.40
CA GLU A 145 -8.20 -7.88 1.25
C GLU A 145 -7.18 -6.80 1.59
N ARG A 146 -5.94 -6.99 1.12
CA ARG A 146 -4.86 -6.02 1.28
C ARG A 146 -4.44 -5.46 -0.08
N TRP A 147 -4.04 -4.20 -0.11
CA TRP A 147 -3.50 -3.55 -1.31
C TRP A 147 -2.49 -2.46 -0.94
N LEU A 148 -1.75 -1.97 -1.93
CA LEU A 148 -0.85 -0.83 -1.76
C LEU A 148 -1.46 0.44 -2.35
N VAL A 149 -1.28 1.56 -1.65
CA VAL A 149 -1.50 2.91 -2.18
C VAL A 149 -0.14 3.58 -2.33
N ARG A 150 0.23 3.93 -3.57
CA ARG A 150 1.56 4.46 -3.92
C ARG A 150 1.58 5.93 -4.27
N ASN A 151 0.42 6.54 -4.52
CA ASN A 151 0.32 7.92 -4.98
C ASN A 151 0.88 8.88 -3.92
N PRO A 152 1.97 9.61 -4.20
CA PRO A 152 2.54 10.56 -3.24
C PRO A 152 1.55 11.66 -2.91
N GLY A 153 1.53 12.09 -1.65
CA GLY A 153 0.59 13.08 -1.15
C GLY A 153 -0.03 12.67 0.17
N ILE A 154 -1.19 13.24 0.47
CA ILE A 154 -1.94 12.94 1.69
C ILE A 154 -3.08 12.01 1.33
N TYR A 155 -3.10 10.84 1.95
CA TYR A 155 -4.14 9.85 1.78
C TYR A 155 -5.02 9.82 3.03
N ILE A 156 -6.28 10.17 2.89
CA ILE A 156 -7.26 10.06 3.98
C ILE A 156 -7.94 8.70 3.82
N PRO A 157 -7.78 7.75 4.76
CA PRO A 157 -8.42 6.44 4.69
C PRO A 157 -9.95 6.56 4.65
N GLY A 158 -10.57 5.75 3.80
CA GLY A 158 -12.03 5.59 3.79
C GLY A 158 -12.57 4.93 5.06
N ALA A 159 -13.90 4.93 5.22
CA ALA A 159 -14.55 4.42 6.43
C ALA A 159 -14.19 2.96 6.79
N TYR A 160 -13.94 2.14 5.76
CA TYR A 160 -13.61 0.72 5.92
C TYR A 160 -12.19 0.38 5.46
N GLU A 161 -11.33 1.40 5.30
CA GLU A 161 -9.94 1.21 4.96
C GLU A 161 -9.08 1.34 6.22
N GLU A 162 -8.23 0.36 6.45
CA GLU A 162 -7.33 0.32 7.59
C GLU A 162 -5.88 0.37 7.11
N VAL A 163 -5.11 1.31 7.65
CA VAL A 163 -3.67 1.41 7.38
C VAL A 163 -2.94 0.38 8.25
N ILE A 164 -2.29 -0.59 7.63
CA ILE A 164 -1.56 -1.66 8.33
C ILE A 164 -0.10 -1.25 8.57
N GLU A 165 0.56 -0.76 7.53
CA GLU A 165 1.97 -0.36 7.58
C GLU A 165 2.33 0.58 6.44
N LYS A 166 3.45 1.31 6.61
CA LYS A 166 4.07 2.10 5.55
C LYS A 166 5.31 1.36 5.05
N ARG A 167 5.33 1.03 3.76
CA ARG A 167 6.47 0.38 3.09
C ARG A 167 7.34 1.41 2.41
N LYS A 168 8.65 1.16 2.39
CA LYS A 168 9.63 1.95 1.64
C LYS A 168 10.13 1.13 0.46
N ALA A 169 10.50 1.82 -0.62
CA ALA A 169 11.15 1.18 -1.74
C ALA A 169 12.57 0.77 -1.36
N HIS A 170 12.98 -0.40 -1.79
CA HIS A 170 14.36 -0.84 -1.80
C HIS A 170 15.02 -0.27 -3.04
N LYS A 171 16.16 0.41 -2.88
CA LYS A 171 16.95 0.90 -4.01
C LYS A 171 17.68 -0.27 -4.65
N LEU A 172 17.70 -0.29 -5.98
CA LEU A 172 18.34 -1.32 -6.79
C LEU A 172 19.44 -0.65 -7.60
N ASP A 173 20.60 -1.27 -7.65
CA ASP A 173 21.73 -0.82 -8.46
C ASP A 173 22.48 -2.03 -9.07
N GLU A 174 23.59 -1.76 -9.76
CA GLU A 174 24.41 -2.80 -10.41
C GLU A 174 25.09 -3.75 -9.40
N MET A 175 25.20 -3.34 -8.13
CA MET A 175 25.90 -4.07 -7.07
C MET A 175 24.96 -4.68 -6.03
N ALA A 176 23.72 -4.22 -5.95
CA ALA A 176 22.73 -4.62 -4.96
C ALA A 176 21.34 -4.77 -5.59
N THR A 177 20.79 -5.97 -5.46
CA THR A 177 19.43 -6.34 -5.85
C THR A 177 18.67 -6.88 -4.64
N ILE A 178 17.36 -7.08 -4.77
CA ILE A 178 16.56 -7.73 -3.72
C ILE A 178 16.09 -9.10 -4.16
N ARG A 179 16.10 -10.03 -3.23
CA ARG A 179 15.40 -11.32 -3.34
C ARG A 179 14.03 -11.19 -2.69
N VAL A 180 13.01 -11.55 -3.46
CA VAL A 180 11.62 -11.55 -3.01
C VAL A 180 11.00 -12.92 -3.15
N LYS A 181 9.96 -13.16 -2.36
CA LYS A 181 9.21 -14.41 -2.33
C LYS A 181 7.72 -14.14 -2.54
N ALA A 182 7.06 -14.96 -3.34
CA ALA A 182 5.61 -14.88 -3.52
C ALA A 182 4.89 -15.57 -2.35
N LEU A 183 4.06 -14.81 -1.63
CA LEU A 183 3.19 -15.33 -0.57
C LEU A 183 1.98 -16.09 -1.12
N ILE A 184 1.52 -15.71 -2.31
CA ILE A 184 0.44 -16.36 -3.05
C ILE A 184 0.74 -16.35 -4.55
N THR A 185 0.06 -17.21 -5.30
CA THR A 185 0.15 -17.19 -6.77
C THR A 185 -0.49 -15.92 -7.31
N HIS A 186 0.28 -15.09 -8.03
CA HIS A 186 -0.18 -13.81 -8.58
C HIS A 186 0.62 -13.42 -9.84
N ILE A 187 0.26 -12.29 -10.43
CA ILE A 187 1.06 -11.63 -11.47
C ILE A 187 1.75 -10.46 -10.79
N ASP A 188 3.09 -10.41 -10.87
CA ASP A 188 3.89 -9.34 -10.27
C ASP A 188 3.70 -8.00 -11.01
N ASP A 189 4.27 -6.92 -10.45
CA ASP A 189 4.20 -5.57 -11.05
C ASP A 189 4.82 -5.50 -12.46
N PHE A 190 5.65 -6.49 -12.83
CA PHE A 190 6.34 -6.61 -14.12
C PHE A 190 5.60 -7.53 -15.11
N GLY A 191 4.40 -8.01 -14.75
CA GLY A 191 3.57 -8.85 -15.62
C GLY A 191 3.96 -10.33 -15.66
N LYS A 192 4.89 -10.78 -14.81
CA LYS A 192 5.32 -12.19 -14.74
C LYS A 192 4.46 -12.96 -13.75
N LYS A 193 4.04 -14.17 -14.13
CA LYS A 193 3.27 -15.06 -13.24
C LYS A 193 4.20 -15.72 -12.22
N ARG A 194 3.92 -15.51 -10.94
CA ARG A 194 4.64 -16.11 -9.80
C ARG A 194 3.72 -17.09 -9.09
N LYS A 195 4.21 -18.30 -8.78
CA LYS A 195 3.51 -19.28 -7.96
C LYS A 195 3.82 -19.02 -6.49
N CYS A 196 2.91 -19.44 -5.61
CA CYS A 196 3.14 -19.40 -4.17
C CYS A 196 4.44 -20.12 -3.81
N GLY A 197 5.30 -19.44 -3.04
CA GLY A 197 6.60 -19.93 -2.63
C GLY A 197 7.74 -19.66 -3.61
N ASP A 198 7.46 -19.23 -4.84
CA ASP A 198 8.51 -18.87 -5.81
C ASP A 198 9.35 -17.73 -5.26
N GLU A 199 10.66 -17.81 -5.48
CA GLU A 199 11.62 -16.77 -5.13
C GLU A 199 12.33 -16.26 -6.39
N TRP A 200 12.59 -14.96 -6.46
CA TRP A 200 13.28 -14.35 -7.59
C TRP A 200 14.02 -13.09 -7.18
N LEU A 201 14.91 -12.63 -8.06
CA LEU A 201 15.61 -11.36 -7.93
C LEU A 201 14.88 -10.26 -8.70
N ILE A 202 14.85 -9.05 -8.15
CA ILE A 202 14.39 -7.84 -8.85
C ILE A 202 15.58 -6.91 -9.00
N THR A 203 16.05 -6.74 -10.23
CA THR A 203 17.33 -6.08 -10.53
C THR A 203 17.13 -4.64 -11.00
N ALA A 204 18.22 -3.88 -11.10
CA ALA A 204 18.20 -2.54 -11.68
C ALA A 204 17.73 -2.50 -13.15
N ALA A 205 17.75 -3.64 -13.86
CA ALA A 205 17.19 -3.75 -15.20
C ALA A 205 15.65 -3.77 -15.20
N ASP A 206 15.03 -4.16 -14.08
CA ASP A 206 13.57 -4.18 -13.92
C ASP A 206 13.05 -2.82 -13.41
N ALA A 207 13.73 -2.22 -12.41
CA ALA A 207 13.40 -0.89 -11.86
C ALA A 207 14.56 -0.28 -11.04
N ASP A 208 14.60 1.05 -10.92
CA ASP A 208 15.57 1.75 -10.05
C ASP A 208 15.31 1.51 -8.54
N SER A 209 14.05 1.23 -8.20
CA SER A 209 13.64 0.87 -6.85
C SER A 209 12.37 0.05 -6.85
N HIS A 210 12.20 -0.82 -5.86
CA HIS A 210 11.02 -1.69 -5.76
C HIS A 210 10.37 -1.59 -4.38
N ILE A 211 9.05 -1.39 -4.36
CA ILE A 211 8.23 -1.52 -3.14
C ILE A 211 7.59 -2.89 -3.18
N CYS A 212 7.99 -3.78 -2.28
CA CYS A 212 7.41 -5.13 -2.19
C CYS A 212 5.88 -5.05 -2.09
N SER A 213 5.19 -5.72 -3.01
CA SER A 213 3.73 -5.78 -3.09
C SER A 213 3.14 -6.55 -1.90
N VAL A 214 1.81 -6.45 -1.69
CA VAL A 214 1.13 -7.16 -0.59
C VAL A 214 1.24 -8.69 -0.68
N ASN A 215 1.50 -9.21 -1.89
CA ASN A 215 1.67 -10.64 -2.18
C ASN A 215 3.14 -11.06 -2.23
N GLU A 216 4.06 -10.14 -1.92
CA GLU A 216 5.50 -10.34 -1.94
C GLU A 216 6.05 -10.17 -0.52
N GLU A 217 7.03 -11.00 -0.20
CA GLU A 217 7.84 -10.90 1.01
C GLU A 217 9.27 -10.57 0.62
N PHE A 218 9.85 -9.55 1.26
CA PHE A 218 11.28 -9.26 1.16
C PHE A 218 12.05 -10.34 1.92
N VAL A 219 12.96 -11.04 1.23
CA VAL A 219 13.80 -12.07 1.85
C VAL A 219 15.11 -11.45 2.30
N GLU A 220 15.88 -10.91 1.36
CA GLU A 220 17.20 -10.34 1.61
C GLU A 220 17.67 -9.42 0.48
N THR A 221 18.70 -8.62 0.76
CA THR A 221 19.46 -7.91 -0.28
C THR A 221 20.59 -8.80 -0.76
N VAL A 222 20.68 -9.02 -2.06
CA VAL A 222 21.73 -9.83 -2.70
C VAL A 222 22.74 -8.90 -3.34
N TYR A 223 24.02 -9.08 -3.01
CA TYR A 223 25.11 -8.32 -3.60
C TYR A 223 25.70 -9.04 -4.80
N ALA A 224 26.16 -8.28 -5.80
CA ALA A 224 26.80 -8.83 -6.97
C ALA A 224 28.11 -9.53 -6.58
N THR A 225 28.30 -10.74 -7.11
CA THR A 225 29.60 -11.41 -7.13
C THR A 225 30.39 -10.81 -8.29
N VAL A 226 31.49 -10.13 -7.96
CA VAL A 226 32.37 -9.48 -8.94
C VAL A 226 33.64 -10.33 -9.06
N LEU A 227 34.00 -10.65 -10.31
CA LEU A 227 35.22 -11.35 -10.68
C LEU A 227 36.10 -10.42 -11.50
N ASN A 228 37.39 -10.38 -11.21
CA ASN A 228 38.37 -9.71 -12.07
C ASN A 228 38.94 -10.64 -13.17
N SER A 229 39.86 -10.13 -13.98
CA SER A 229 40.48 -10.87 -15.10
C SER A 229 41.25 -12.14 -14.69
N HIS A 230 41.67 -12.23 -13.43
CA HIS A 230 42.43 -13.35 -12.85
C HIS A 230 41.64 -14.08 -11.76
N GLU A 231 40.31 -14.00 -11.80
CA GLU A 231 39.44 -14.68 -10.84
C GLU A 231 38.43 -15.58 -11.55
N TYR A 232 38.02 -16.61 -10.84
CA TYR A 232 36.96 -17.51 -11.25
C TYR A 232 36.17 -17.97 -10.03
N CYS A 233 34.96 -18.45 -10.25
CA CYS A 233 34.19 -19.15 -9.23
C CYS A 233 33.41 -20.30 -9.85
N VAL A 234 32.99 -21.23 -8.99
CA VAL A 234 32.15 -22.36 -9.40
C VAL A 234 30.80 -22.21 -8.73
N VAL A 235 29.76 -22.00 -9.54
CA VAL A 235 28.37 -21.91 -9.11
C VAL A 235 27.79 -23.32 -9.04
N ASN A 236 27.35 -23.72 -7.85
CA ASN A 236 26.61 -24.95 -7.61
C ASN A 236 25.12 -24.74 -7.92
N ASN A 237 24.47 -25.77 -8.48
CA ASN A 237 23.07 -25.77 -8.86
C ASN A 237 22.67 -24.58 -9.76
N PRO A 238 23.42 -24.31 -10.84
CA PRO A 238 23.14 -23.18 -11.71
C PRO A 238 21.70 -23.26 -12.22
N VAL A 239 20.97 -22.16 -12.18
CA VAL A 239 19.59 -22.11 -12.66
C VAL A 239 19.59 -21.98 -14.20
N ASP A 240 18.63 -22.56 -14.91
CA ASP A 240 18.56 -22.40 -16.38
C ASP A 240 17.81 -21.11 -16.79
N ASP A 241 17.64 -20.89 -18.10
CA ASP A 241 16.89 -19.74 -18.62
C ASP A 241 15.39 -19.80 -18.29
N ASN A 242 14.88 -20.98 -17.94
CA ASN A 242 13.50 -21.20 -17.49
C ASN A 242 13.33 -20.94 -15.99
N GLY A 243 14.40 -20.58 -15.27
CA GLY A 243 14.36 -20.38 -13.82
C GLY A 243 14.38 -21.67 -13.02
N VAL A 244 14.77 -22.82 -13.61
CA VAL A 244 14.82 -24.12 -12.94
C VAL A 244 16.25 -24.43 -12.45
N PRO A 245 16.46 -24.65 -11.14
CA PRO A 245 17.75 -25.06 -10.57
C PRO A 245 18.22 -26.40 -11.11
N GLN A 246 19.45 -26.46 -11.63
CA GLN A 246 20.04 -27.69 -12.14
C GLN A 246 20.79 -28.43 -11.01
N LEU A 247 20.04 -29.13 -10.15
CA LEU A 247 20.58 -29.78 -8.96
C LEU A 247 21.74 -30.73 -9.27
N GLY A 248 22.84 -30.57 -8.52
CA GLY A 248 24.06 -31.37 -8.66
C GLY A 248 25.00 -30.92 -9.79
N ARG A 249 24.56 -30.02 -10.68
CA ARG A 249 25.44 -29.44 -11.70
C ARG A 249 26.30 -28.32 -11.13
N LYS A 250 27.45 -28.09 -11.77
CA LYS A 250 28.38 -27.01 -11.48
C LYS A 250 28.60 -26.19 -12.75
N LYS A 251 28.69 -24.87 -12.61
CA LYS A 251 29.02 -23.94 -13.70
C LYS A 251 30.26 -23.15 -13.33
N LEU A 252 31.30 -23.25 -14.17
CA LEU A 252 32.48 -22.41 -14.07
C LEU A 252 32.14 -21.01 -14.62
N VAL A 253 32.44 -19.98 -13.84
CA VAL A 253 32.38 -18.58 -14.27
C VAL A 253 33.79 -18.00 -14.11
N ARG A 254 34.34 -17.43 -15.18
CA ARG A 254 35.73 -16.93 -15.24
C ARG A 254 35.80 -15.60 -15.98
N GLY A 255 36.83 -14.80 -15.66
CA GLY A 255 37.10 -13.53 -16.31
C GLY A 255 36.31 -12.37 -15.72
N GLU A 256 36.56 -11.15 -16.24
CA GLU A 256 35.98 -9.93 -15.71
C GLU A 256 34.46 -9.92 -15.91
N THR A 257 33.71 -10.08 -14.81
CA THR A 257 32.25 -10.12 -14.85
C THR A 257 31.65 -9.80 -13.48
N ALA A 258 30.42 -9.31 -13.47
CA ALA A 258 29.62 -9.10 -12.27
C ALA A 258 28.24 -9.74 -12.47
N PHE A 259 27.81 -10.54 -11.50
CA PHE A 259 26.52 -11.22 -11.57
C PHE A 259 25.94 -11.47 -10.18
N PHE A 260 24.63 -11.64 -10.10
CA PHE A 260 23.94 -12.00 -8.86
C PHE A 260 23.69 -13.51 -8.80
N LEU A 261 23.89 -14.11 -7.62
CA LEU A 261 23.48 -15.49 -7.39
C LEU A 261 21.97 -15.57 -7.34
N ARG A 262 21.37 -16.41 -8.19
CA ARG A 262 19.94 -16.66 -8.19
C ARG A 262 19.53 -17.52 -7.00
N PRO A 263 18.23 -17.57 -6.67
CA PRO A 263 17.73 -18.48 -5.64
C PRO A 263 18.21 -19.91 -5.88
N GLU A 264 18.66 -20.56 -4.80
CA GLU A 264 19.26 -21.90 -4.77
C GLU A 264 20.67 -22.06 -5.39
N GLU A 265 21.22 -21.01 -6.01
CA GLU A 265 22.63 -20.98 -6.40
C GLU A 265 23.53 -20.72 -5.19
N SER A 266 24.70 -21.34 -5.17
CA SER A 266 25.73 -21.08 -4.16
C SER A 266 27.12 -21.19 -4.77
N LEU A 267 28.09 -20.45 -4.23
CA LEU A 267 29.48 -20.60 -4.62
C LEU A 267 30.10 -21.78 -3.89
N ASN A 268 30.75 -22.69 -4.61
CA ASN A 268 31.37 -23.87 -4.02
C ASN A 268 32.48 -23.51 -3.02
N MET A 269 33.40 -22.64 -3.43
CA MET A 269 34.58 -22.21 -2.65
C MET A 269 34.75 -20.68 -2.70
N GLY A 270 33.66 -19.93 -2.91
CA GLY A 270 33.71 -18.48 -3.12
C GLY A 270 34.38 -18.09 -4.44
N VAL A 271 34.85 -16.84 -4.50
CA VAL A 271 35.71 -16.33 -5.58
C VAL A 271 37.14 -16.78 -5.36
N GLN A 272 37.77 -17.35 -6.38
CA GLN A 272 39.11 -17.92 -6.35
C GLN A 272 40.00 -17.26 -7.40
N SER A 273 41.28 -17.11 -7.09
CA SER A 273 42.27 -16.63 -8.07
C SER A 273 42.61 -17.73 -9.06
N SER A 274 42.73 -17.35 -10.34
CA SER A 274 43.20 -18.24 -11.39
C SER A 274 44.67 -18.60 -11.18
N PHE A 275 45.06 -19.76 -11.68
CA PHE A 275 46.45 -20.18 -11.67
C PHE A 275 47.19 -19.48 -12.82
N ILE A 276 48.10 -18.58 -12.48
CA ILE A 276 49.00 -17.95 -13.43
C ILE A 276 50.29 -18.77 -13.42
N LEU A 277 50.57 -19.46 -14.53
CA LEU A 277 51.77 -20.30 -14.68
C LEU A 277 52.83 -19.53 -15.46
N GLY A 278 54.03 -19.43 -14.90
CA GLY A 278 55.22 -18.97 -15.62
C GLY A 278 55.83 -20.08 -16.49
N ASP A 279 56.89 -19.75 -17.22
CA ASP A 279 57.53 -20.65 -18.20
C ASP A 279 58.04 -21.98 -17.59
N GLU A 280 58.38 -21.97 -16.30
CA GLU A 280 58.90 -23.12 -15.56
C GLU A 280 57.82 -23.80 -14.67
N ASP A 281 56.57 -23.31 -14.69
CA ASP A 281 55.49 -23.81 -13.86
C ASP A 281 54.64 -24.85 -14.60
N GLY A 282 54.07 -25.78 -13.85
CA GLY A 282 53.14 -26.78 -14.39
C GLY A 282 52.14 -27.25 -13.34
N LEU A 283 50.95 -27.63 -13.78
CA LEU A 283 49.92 -28.21 -12.93
C LEU A 283 49.71 -29.68 -13.28
N ILE A 284 49.72 -30.51 -12.26
CA ILE A 284 49.25 -31.89 -12.36
C ILE A 284 47.75 -31.88 -12.09
N VAL A 285 46.96 -32.21 -13.10
CA VAL A 285 45.49 -32.26 -13.02
C VAL A 285 45.01 -33.70 -13.17
N GLN A 286 43.89 -34.00 -12.50
CA GLN A 286 43.20 -35.29 -12.60
C GLN A 286 41.73 -35.02 -12.92
N ALA A 287 41.19 -35.77 -13.88
CA ALA A 287 39.76 -35.74 -14.20
C ALA A 287 38.96 -36.44 -13.08
N ASP A 288 38.00 -35.71 -12.50
CA ASP A 288 37.03 -36.28 -11.55
C ASP A 288 35.78 -36.81 -12.27
N GLU A 289 35.47 -36.27 -13.44
CA GLU A 289 34.34 -36.64 -14.29
C GLU A 289 34.76 -36.72 -15.76
N GLN A 290 33.93 -37.32 -16.61
CA GLN A 290 34.17 -37.36 -18.04
C GLN A 290 33.92 -35.97 -18.65
N PHE A 291 34.95 -35.40 -19.29
CA PHE A 291 34.84 -34.11 -19.98
C PHE A 291 35.73 -34.07 -21.23
N VAL A 292 35.59 -33.00 -22.02
CA VAL A 292 36.44 -32.69 -23.17
C VAL A 292 37.01 -31.29 -22.95
N ASP A 293 38.32 -31.14 -23.13
CA ASP A 293 38.98 -29.84 -23.06
C ASP A 293 38.49 -28.91 -24.17
N GLU A 294 38.03 -27.72 -23.80
CA GLU A 294 37.77 -26.62 -24.72
C GLU A 294 39.10 -25.92 -25.03
N VAL A 295 39.77 -26.33 -26.11
CA VAL A 295 40.98 -25.65 -26.60
C VAL A 295 40.54 -24.39 -27.35
N GLU A 296 40.67 -23.21 -26.74
CA GLU A 296 40.49 -21.93 -27.43
C GLU A 296 41.60 -21.77 -28.48
N SER A 297 41.27 -21.95 -29.76
CA SER A 297 42.19 -21.80 -30.89
C SER A 297 42.44 -20.32 -31.20
N ASN A 298 43.21 -19.63 -30.37
CA ASN A 298 43.74 -18.30 -30.70
C ASN A 298 45.25 -18.39 -30.93
N LEU A 299 45.63 -18.73 -32.17
CA LEU A 299 46.94 -18.48 -32.75
C LEU A 299 46.76 -18.35 -34.27
N GLU A 300 46.40 -17.15 -34.72
CA GLU A 300 46.80 -16.71 -36.06
C GLU A 300 48.31 -16.53 -36.01
N CYS A 301 49.05 -17.59 -36.38
CA CYS A 301 50.45 -17.44 -36.76
C CYS A 301 50.48 -16.55 -38.01
N GLY A 302 50.95 -15.32 -37.87
CA GLY A 302 51.29 -14.47 -39.00
C GLY A 302 52.33 -15.18 -39.86
N GLU A 303 51.90 -15.70 -41.00
CA GLU A 303 52.81 -16.10 -42.07
C GLU A 303 53.39 -14.81 -42.68
N ASP A 304 54.59 -14.46 -42.25
CA ASP A 304 55.54 -13.65 -43.02
C ASP A 304 55.84 -14.40 -44.32
N GLU A 305 55.09 -14.11 -45.39
CA GLU A 305 55.54 -14.34 -46.76
C GLU A 305 55.82 -13.00 -47.45
N GLY A 306 57.07 -12.54 -47.34
CA GLY A 306 57.73 -11.99 -48.54
C GLY A 306 58.21 -13.17 -49.43
N PRO A 307 58.59 -12.98 -50.71
CA PRO A 307 58.90 -11.72 -51.40
C PRO A 307 58.33 -11.60 -52.83
N ALA A 308 58.40 -10.38 -53.41
CA ALA A 308 58.80 -10.13 -54.81
C ALA A 308 59.24 -8.68 -54.98
#